data_AF-A0A255TG95-F1
#
_entry.id   AF-A0A255TG95-F1
#
_cell.length_a   1.000
_cell.length_b   1.000
_cell.length_c   1.000
_cell.angle_alpha   90.00
_cell.angle_beta   90.00
_cell.angle_gamma   90.00
#
_symmetry.space_group_name_H-M   'P 1'
#
loop_
_entity.id
_entity.type
_entity.pdbx_description
1 polymer ?
#
loop_
_entity_poly.entity_id
_entity_poly.type
_entity_poly.pdbx_seq_one_letter_code
_entity_poly.pdbx_strand_id
1 'polypeptide(L)'
;MRIINDIATYIKNVTELIWNFILNRDSYPSNALLAVQPELMETVIDSPDQCKHCDFYDLKMLVTKDMNGNLKPNSLAIRNMANRYYG
;
A
#
# COMPACT_ATOMS: atom_id res chain seq x y z
N MET A 1 20.40 6.12 16.10
CA MET A 1 19.15 5.96 15.34
C MET A 1 19.32 4.75 14.42
N ARG A 2 18.69 3.61 14.74
CA ARG A 2 18.70 2.45 13.85
C ARG A 2 17.53 2.60 12.90
N ILE A 3 17.82 3.02 11.67
CA ILE A 3 16.90 2.84 10.55
C ILE A 3 16.89 1.32 10.30
N ILE A 4 15.96 0.60 10.92
CA ILE A 4 15.70 -0.78 10.53
C ILE A 4 14.85 -0.70 9.26
N ASN A 5 15.54 -0.56 8.12
CA ASN A 5 15.02 -0.70 6.76
C ASN A 5 14.70 -2.17 6.48
N ASP A 6 13.85 -2.77 7.31
CA ASP A 6 13.40 -4.13 7.08
C ASP A 6 12.21 -4.09 6.14
N ILE A 7 12.38 -4.64 4.95
CA ILE A 7 11.32 -4.89 3.99
C ILE A 7 10.10 -5.54 4.65
N ALA A 8 10.29 -6.36 5.70
CA ALA A 8 9.18 -6.92 6.47
C ALA A 8 8.35 -5.86 7.21
N THR A 9 9.00 -4.82 7.76
CA THR A 9 8.30 -3.68 8.39
C THR A 9 7.54 -2.87 7.35
N TYR A 10 8.15 -2.61 6.19
CA TYR A 10 7.45 -1.94 5.08
C TYR A 10 6.24 -2.73 4.60
N ILE A 11 6.39 -4.04 4.37
CA ILE A 11 5.29 -4.95 4.01
C ILE A 11 4.18 -4.91 5.05
N LYS A 12 4.53 -4.92 6.35
CA LYS A 12 3.56 -4.82 7.44
C LYS A 12 2.79 -3.50 7.38
N ASN A 13 3.47 -2.37 7.24
CA ASN A 13 2.84 -1.05 7.17
C ASN A 13 1.89 -0.94 5.98
N VAL A 14 2.31 -1.40 4.79
CA VAL A 14 1.43 -1.42 3.61
C VAL A 14 0.24 -2.35 3.82
N THR A 15 0.44 -3.51 4.45
CA THR A 15 -0.64 -4.45 4.76
C THR A 15 -1.69 -3.81 5.69
N GLU A 16 -1.26 -3.11 6.74
CA GLU A 16 -2.14 -2.39 7.65
C GLU A 16 -2.88 -1.24 6.95
N LEU A 17 -2.20 -0.50 6.07
CA LEU A 17 -2.79 0.57 5.29
C LEU A 17 -3.89 0.06 4.34
N ILE A 18 -3.66 -1.09 3.67
CA ILE A 18 -4.66 -1.73 2.82
C ILE A 18 -5.84 -2.27 3.66
N TRP A 19 -5.59 -2.78 4.86
CA TRP A 19 -6.67 -3.15 5.78
C TRP A 19 -7.54 -1.93 6.15
N ASN A 20 -6.90 -0.82 6.51
CA ASN A 20 -7.62 0.41 6.84
C ASN A 20 -8.47 0.92 5.67
N PHE A 21 -7.96 0.79 4.43
CA PHE A 21 -8.73 1.08 3.22
C PHE A 21 -9.93 0.15 3.03
N ILE A 22 -9.75 -1.16 3.21
CA ILE A 22 -10.85 -2.14 3.07
C ILE A 22 -11.96 -1.84 4.09
N LEU A 23 -11.60 -1.55 5.34
CA LEU A 23 -12.56 -1.32 6.42
C LEU A 23 -13.26 0.04 6.36
N ASN A 24 -12.59 1.07 5.83
CA ASN A 24 -13.07 2.44 5.83
C ASN A 24 -13.14 3.03 4.41
N ARG A 25 -13.54 2.21 3.43
CA ARG A 25 -13.43 2.56 2.00
C ARG A 25 -14.08 3.90 1.64
N ASP A 26 -15.21 4.21 2.25
CA ASP A 26 -15.96 5.45 1.98
C ASP A 26 -15.28 6.71 2.55
N SER A 27 -14.25 6.55 3.39
CA SER A 27 -13.44 7.64 3.92
C SER A 27 -12.29 8.07 2.98
N TYR A 28 -12.09 7.37 1.86
CA TYR A 28 -11.03 7.65 0.89
C TYR A 28 -11.59 8.26 -0.40
N PRO A 29 -10.79 9.07 -1.14
CA PRO A 29 -11.18 9.59 -2.45
C PRO A 29 -11.58 8.48 -3.43
N SER A 30 -12.52 8.77 -4.33
CA SER A 30 -12.97 7.78 -5.33
C SER A 30 -11.89 7.38 -6.33
N ASN A 31 -10.90 8.25 -6.55
CA ASN A 31 -9.72 8.01 -7.39
C ASN A 31 -8.45 7.68 -6.57
N ALA A 32 -8.60 7.26 -5.31
CA ALA A 32 -7.48 6.99 -4.43
C ALA A 32 -6.57 5.87 -4.97
N LEU A 33 -5.27 6.08 -4.89
CA LEU A 33 -4.21 5.14 -5.23
C LEU A 33 -3.27 4.99 -4.05
N LEU A 34 -2.51 3.90 -4.03
CA LEU A 34 -1.37 3.83 -3.13
C LEU A 34 -0.23 4.64 -3.76
N ALA A 35 0.12 5.76 -3.15
CA ALA A 35 1.25 6.60 -3.52
C ALA A 35 2.48 6.19 -2.70
N VAL A 36 3.58 5.89 -3.37
CA VAL A 36 4.86 5.52 -2.74
C VAL A 36 5.88 6.58 -3.11
N GLN A 37 6.57 7.13 -2.11
CA GLN A 37 7.72 8.02 -2.31
C GLN A 37 8.97 7.34 -1.72
N PRO A 38 9.73 6.58 -2.54
CA PRO A 38 10.85 5.77 -2.06
C PRO A 38 11.94 6.60 -1.37
N GLU A 39 12.18 7.81 -1.87
CA GLU A 39 13.19 8.74 -1.32
C GLU A 39 12.89 9.15 0.12
N LEU A 40 11.62 9.23 0.50
CA LEU A 40 11.17 9.58 1.85
C LEU A 40 10.79 8.33 2.68
N MET A 41 10.77 7.15 2.06
CA MET A 41 10.24 5.91 2.64
C MET A 41 8.78 6.06 3.10
N GLU A 42 8.03 6.92 2.43
CA GLU A 42 6.64 7.20 2.75
C GLU A 42 5.70 6.47 1.80
N THR A 43 4.56 6.05 2.33
CA THR A 43 3.51 5.40 1.55
C THR A 43 2.15 5.77 2.13
N VAL A 44 1.28 6.32 1.28
CA VAL A 44 -0.04 6.83 1.66
C VAL A 44 -1.09 6.39 0.65
N ILE A 45 -2.36 6.39 1.05
CA ILE A 45 -3.48 6.23 0.13
C ILE A 45 -4.13 7.59 -0.04
N ASP A 46 -4.00 8.16 -1.22
CA ASP A 46 -4.54 9.48 -1.53
C ASP A 46 -4.86 9.62 -3.01
N SER A 47 -5.47 10.73 -3.37
CA SER A 47 -5.66 11.14 -4.75
C SER A 47 -4.30 11.44 -5.40
N PRO A 48 -4.05 10.96 -6.64
CA PRO A 48 -2.78 11.22 -7.33
C PRO A 48 -2.48 12.71 -7.53
N ASP A 49 -3.50 13.56 -7.54
CA ASP A 49 -3.36 15.02 -7.69
C ASP A 49 -2.67 15.68 -6.48
N GLN A 50 -2.66 15.00 -5.32
CA GLN A 50 -2.05 15.50 -4.07
C GLN A 50 -0.60 15.04 -3.87
N CYS A 51 -0.13 14.10 -4.69
CA CYS A 51 1.20 13.50 -4.56
C CYS A 51 2.07 13.83 -5.79
N LYS A 52 3.20 14.51 -5.59
CA LYS A 52 4.17 14.79 -6.66
C LYS A 52 5.37 13.85 -6.54
N HIS A 53 5.84 13.33 -7.67
CA HIS A 53 6.99 12.41 -7.74
C HIS A 53 6.80 11.09 -6.97
N CYS A 54 5.55 10.62 -6.86
CA CYS A 54 5.26 9.30 -6.29
C CYS A 54 5.08 8.25 -7.40
N ASP A 55 5.43 7.02 -7.07
CA ASP A 55 4.95 5.85 -7.80
C ASP A 55 3.53 5.54 -7.34
N PHE A 56 2.64 5.24 -8.30
CA PHE A 56 1.24 4.97 -8.01
C PHE A 56 0.86 3.54 -8.32
N TYR A 57 0.13 2.91 -7.39
CA TYR A 57 -0.41 1.57 -7.53
C TYR A 57 -1.93 1.57 -7.35
N ASP A 58 -2.64 0.89 -8.24
CA ASP A 58 -4.08 0.65 -8.09
C ASP A 58 -4.33 -0.24 -6.88
N LEU A 59 -5.16 0.23 -5.94
CA LEU A 59 -5.54 -0.51 -4.74
C LEU A 59 -6.18 -1.86 -5.07
N LYS A 60 -6.84 -2.01 -6.22
CA LYS A 60 -7.40 -3.29 -6.68
C LYS A 60 -6.34 -4.36 -6.89
N MET A 61 -5.10 -3.98 -7.23
CA MET A 61 -3.99 -4.94 -7.36
C MET A 61 -3.51 -5.44 -6.00
N LEU A 62 -3.66 -4.62 -4.97
CA LEU A 62 -3.20 -4.86 -3.60
C LEU A 62 -4.27 -5.49 -2.71
N VAL A 63 -5.48 -5.70 -3.23
CA VAL A 63 -6.59 -6.36 -2.55
C VAL A 63 -6.92 -7.67 -3.26
N THR A 64 -7.22 -8.71 -2.49
CA THR A 64 -7.71 -10.01 -2.99
C THR A 64 -8.89 -10.48 -2.14
N LYS A 65 -9.49 -11.62 -2.50
CA LYS A 65 -10.56 -12.26 -1.74
C LYS A 65 -10.06 -13.50 -1.01
N ASP A 66 -10.59 -13.78 0.17
CA ASP A 66 -10.44 -15.07 0.84
C ASP A 66 -11.41 -16.13 0.27
N MET A 67 -11.38 -17.33 0.84
CA MET A 67 -12.25 -18.44 0.42
C MET A 67 -13.74 -18.17 0.65
N ASN A 68 -14.07 -17.23 1.55
CA ASN A 68 -15.43 -16.83 1.88
C ASN A 68 -15.89 -15.60 1.04
N GLY A 69 -15.03 -15.09 0.16
CA GLY A 69 -15.30 -13.91 -0.66
C GLY A 69 -15.03 -12.57 0.04
N ASN A 70 -14.51 -12.56 1.27
CA ASN A 70 -14.17 -11.34 1.99
C ASN A 70 -12.91 -10.71 1.41
N LEU A 71 -12.88 -9.38 1.31
CA LEU A 71 -11.69 -8.65 0.89
C LEU A 71 -10.60 -8.73 1.95
N LYS A 72 -9.36 -8.93 1.51
CA LYS A 72 -8.15 -8.90 2.34
C LYS A 72 -6.95 -8.36 1.54
N PRO A 73 -5.89 -7.89 2.21
CA PRO A 73 -4.66 -7.52 1.53
C PRO A 73 -4.06 -8.68 0.73
N ASN A 74 -3.56 -8.37 -0.48
CA ASN A 74 -2.86 -9.31 -1.33
C ASN A 74 -1.38 -9.35 -0.95
N SER A 75 -1.02 -10.23 -0.01
CA SER A 75 0.34 -10.33 0.54
C SER A 75 1.42 -10.57 -0.53
N LEU A 76 1.09 -11.31 -1.61
CA LEU A 76 2.02 -11.55 -2.71
C LEU A 76 2.27 -10.27 -3.52
N ALA A 77 1.22 -9.55 -3.89
CA ALA A 77 1.35 -8.28 -4.62
C ALA A 77 2.10 -7.23 -3.78
N ILE A 78 1.78 -7.12 -2.49
CA ILE A 78 2.44 -6.19 -1.55
C ILE A 78 3.94 -6.52 -1.43
N ARG A 79 4.30 -7.80 -1.30
CA ARG A 79 5.71 -8.22 -1.26
C ARG A 79 6.43 -7.92 -2.58
N ASN A 80 5.80 -8.20 -3.72
CA ASN A 80 6.39 -7.91 -5.03
C ASN A 80 6.60 -6.42 -5.24
N MET A 81 5.67 -5.58 -4.76
CA MET A 81 5.82 -4.13 -4.76
C MET A 81 6.99 -3.69 -3.86
N ALA A 82 7.03 -4.18 -2.61
CA ALA A 82 8.10 -3.87 -1.66
C ALA A 82 9.51 -4.25 -2.18
N ASN A 83 9.63 -5.40 -2.84
CA ASN A 83 10.89 -5.86 -3.44
C ASN A 83 11.41 -4.92 -4.53
N ARG A 84 10.58 -4.08 -5.15
CA ARG A 84 11.06 -3.08 -6.13
C ARG A 84 11.89 -1.97 -5.50
N TYR A 85 11.71 -1.74 -4.20
CA TYR A 85 12.33 -0.64 -3.47
C TYR A 85 13.40 -1.11 -2.47
N TYR A 86 13.22 -2.30 -1.90
CA TYR A 86 14.04 -2.83 -0.81
C TYR A 86 14.60 -4.23 -1.07
N GLY A 87 14.42 -4.76 -2.29
CA GLY A 87 14.90 -6.08 -2.71
C GLY A 87 16.31 -6.08 -3.28
#